data_AF-A0A9W9DTJ6-F1
#
_entry.id   AF-A0A9W9DTJ6-F1
#
_cell.length_a   1.000
_cell.length_b   1.000
_cell.length_c   1.000
_cell.angle_alpha   90.00
_cell.angle_beta   90.00
_cell.angle_gamma   90.00
#
_symmetry.space_group_name_H-M   'P 1'
#
loop_
_entity.id
_entity.type
_entity.pdbx_description
1 polymer ?
#
loop_
_entity_poly.entity_id
_entity_poly.type
_entity_poly.pdbx_seq_one_letter_code
_entity_poly.pdbx_strand_id
1 'polypeptide(L)'
;MGSHIVVTADDLVRSDSPVSSILPDYHASEDSIAGRPPHYSRHNRPVNPISYSFTNWGSNFMLLVPPSNASEMEPSYKISVSLNLNPFLPISFVTKVEMVLTEDESEDVFVGEFEVSLNQTRGVLTMIRAPTRLSNVLSSVDASRGHWLWTHGNVQLRWDCRTRLEDGSPMCICYGLDRLSSQLATFVPPPMLASPPLPAAVFTVFPDGHEFFEHILMSMLVVQRKMTMLL
;
A
#
# COMPACT_ATOMS: atom_id res chain seq x y z
N MET A 1 59.01 -3.81 -28.15
CA MET A 1 58.73 -4.29 -29.52
C MET A 1 57.35 -4.90 -29.50
N GLY A 2 56.37 -4.14 -29.98
CA GLY A 2 54.95 -4.52 -29.97
C GLY A 2 54.62 -5.43 -31.15
N SER A 3 53.84 -6.48 -30.88
CA SER A 3 53.22 -7.30 -31.91
C SER A 3 51.81 -6.77 -32.19
N HIS A 4 51.67 -6.03 -33.28
CA HIS A 4 50.38 -5.79 -33.91
C HIS A 4 49.90 -7.10 -34.56
N ILE A 5 48.71 -7.56 -34.18
CA ILE A 5 47.97 -8.54 -34.97
C ILE A 5 47.01 -7.74 -35.85
N VAL A 6 47.28 -7.74 -37.15
CA VAL A 6 46.36 -7.29 -38.19
C VAL A 6 45.48 -8.48 -38.52
N VAL A 7 44.19 -8.41 -38.19
CA VAL A 7 43.18 -9.33 -38.71
C VAL A 7 42.59 -8.67 -39.94
N THR A 8 42.88 -9.24 -41.11
CA THR A 8 42.33 -8.89 -42.41
C THR A 8 40.84 -9.23 -42.47
N ALA A 9 40.07 -8.28 -43.00
CA ALA A 9 38.68 -8.44 -43.35
C ALA A 9 38.54 -9.39 -44.55
N ASP A 10 37.85 -10.50 -44.37
CA ASP A 10 36.94 -11.06 -45.37
C ASP A 10 36.03 -12.10 -44.70
N ASP A 11 34.86 -12.33 -45.29
CA ASP A 11 33.75 -13.21 -44.88
C ASP A 11 32.74 -12.66 -43.85
N LEU A 12 32.12 -11.52 -44.20
CA LEU A 12 30.74 -11.22 -43.81
C LEU A 12 29.76 -11.99 -44.72
N VAL A 13 29.54 -13.28 -44.43
CA VAL A 13 28.38 -14.01 -44.96
C VAL A 13 27.17 -13.66 -44.10
N ARG A 14 26.30 -12.83 -44.68
CA ARG A 14 25.01 -12.39 -44.17
C ARG A 14 24.10 -13.62 -43.97
N SER A 15 23.93 -14.05 -42.72
CA SER A 15 22.87 -14.99 -42.35
C SER A 15 21.63 -14.17 -41.99
N ASP A 16 20.68 -14.10 -42.92
CA ASP A 16 19.35 -13.53 -42.67
C ASP A 16 18.58 -14.45 -41.72
N SER A 17 18.61 -14.13 -40.43
CA SER A 17 17.68 -14.71 -39.46
C SER A 17 16.30 -14.09 -39.65
N PRO A 18 15.22 -14.88 -39.85
CA PRO A 18 13.88 -14.34 -39.89
C PRO A 18 13.51 -13.87 -38.48
N VAL A 19 13.39 -12.55 -38.32
CA VAL A 19 12.81 -11.93 -37.12
C VAL A 19 11.32 -12.26 -37.10
N SER A 20 10.97 -13.36 -36.43
CA SER A 20 9.60 -13.64 -36.01
C SER A 20 9.26 -12.71 -34.86
N SER A 21 8.83 -11.49 -35.17
CA SER A 21 8.24 -10.55 -34.23
C SER A 21 6.83 -11.02 -33.84
N ILE A 22 6.75 -12.07 -33.03
CA ILE A 22 5.52 -12.45 -32.35
C ILE A 22 5.69 -11.96 -30.91
N LEU A 23 5.21 -10.74 -30.68
CA LEU A 23 4.93 -10.26 -29.33
C LEU A 23 3.87 -11.18 -28.72
N PRO A 24 3.95 -11.54 -27.43
CA PRO A 24 2.84 -12.25 -26.80
C PRO A 24 1.59 -11.37 -26.87
N ASP A 25 0.59 -11.87 -27.57
CA ASP A 25 -0.75 -11.29 -27.64
C ASP A 25 -1.31 -11.27 -26.23
N TYR A 26 -1.44 -10.09 -25.64
CA TYR A 26 -2.24 -9.86 -24.43
C TYR A 26 -3.72 -9.84 -24.82
N HIS A 27 -4.20 -10.94 -25.41
CA HIS A 27 -5.62 -11.19 -25.43
C HIS A 27 -6.02 -11.55 -24.01
N ALA A 28 -6.63 -10.58 -23.34
CA ALA A 28 -7.39 -10.79 -22.11
C ALA A 28 -8.34 -11.97 -22.36
N SER A 29 -8.07 -13.10 -21.73
CA SER A 29 -9.01 -14.21 -21.68
C SER A 29 -10.20 -13.76 -20.84
N GLU A 30 -11.21 -13.23 -21.52
CA GLU A 30 -12.59 -13.28 -21.08
C GLU A 30 -12.99 -14.75 -21.04
N ASP A 31 -12.85 -15.39 -19.88
CA ASP A 31 -13.76 -16.48 -19.52
C ASP A 31 -13.93 -16.57 -18.01
N SER A 32 -15.20 -16.69 -17.64
CA SER A 32 -15.82 -16.24 -16.40
C SER A 32 -15.95 -17.32 -15.34
N ILE A 33 -15.44 -17.07 -14.12
CA ILE A 33 -16.11 -17.43 -12.86
C ILE A 33 -15.84 -16.31 -11.82
N ALA A 34 -16.91 -15.64 -11.38
CA ALA A 34 -17.09 -14.76 -10.21
C ALA A 34 -15.81 -14.32 -9.45
N GLY A 35 -15.39 -13.06 -9.48
CA GLY A 35 -16.19 -11.98 -8.90
C GLY A 35 -15.99 -11.87 -7.39
N ARG A 36 -14.77 -11.59 -6.93
CA ARG A 36 -14.53 -11.16 -5.55
C ARG A 36 -13.64 -9.89 -5.59
N PRO A 37 -14.25 -8.68 -5.51
CA PRO A 37 -13.54 -7.41 -5.33
C PRO A 37 -12.92 -7.38 -3.90
N PRO A 38 -12.30 -6.30 -3.40
CA PRO A 38 -12.04 -6.22 -1.96
C PRO A 38 -13.38 -6.45 -1.28
N HIS A 39 -13.40 -7.39 -0.36
CA HIS A 39 -14.66 -7.85 0.21
C HIS A 39 -15.07 -6.90 1.32
N TYR A 40 -15.60 -5.73 0.94
CA TYR A 40 -16.18 -4.80 1.89
C TYR A 40 -17.29 -5.44 2.75
N SER A 41 -17.91 -6.52 2.27
CA SER A 41 -18.89 -7.33 2.99
C SER A 41 -18.34 -8.17 4.17
N ARG A 42 -17.04 -8.07 4.48
CA ARG A 42 -16.42 -8.79 5.62
C ARG A 42 -16.41 -8.01 6.92
N HIS A 43 -16.55 -6.68 6.85
CA HIS A 43 -16.68 -5.88 8.06
C HIS A 43 -18.15 -5.67 8.38
N ASN A 44 -18.52 -5.97 9.62
CA ASN A 44 -19.79 -5.53 10.16
C ASN A 44 -19.64 -4.07 10.58
N ARG A 45 -20.69 -3.26 10.40
CA ARG A 45 -20.70 -1.88 10.93
C ARG A 45 -20.84 -1.94 12.45
N PRO A 46 -19.82 -1.59 13.25
CA PRO A 46 -19.93 -1.61 14.70
C PRO A 46 -20.75 -0.41 15.18
N VAL A 47 -21.27 -0.49 16.41
CA VAL A 47 -22.00 0.63 17.03
C VAL A 47 -21.04 1.74 17.49
N ASN A 48 -19.83 1.36 17.93
CA ASN A 48 -18.83 2.25 18.48
C ASN A 48 -17.54 2.20 17.64
N PRO A 49 -16.71 3.25 17.68
CA PRO A 49 -15.39 3.22 17.07
C PRO A 49 -14.52 2.09 17.63
N ILE A 50 -13.72 1.45 16.77
CA ILE A 50 -12.81 0.37 17.11
C ILE A 50 -11.37 0.86 16.98
N SER A 51 -10.57 0.70 18.02
CA SER A 51 -9.14 1.01 18.03
C SER A 51 -8.32 -0.26 17.84
N TYR A 52 -7.67 -0.37 16.68
CA TYR A 52 -6.80 -1.47 16.32
C TYR A 52 -5.38 -1.23 16.81
N SER A 53 -4.69 -2.31 17.16
CA SER A 53 -3.33 -2.27 17.69
C SER A 53 -2.35 -2.90 16.70
N PHE A 54 -1.18 -2.27 16.54
CA PHE A 54 -0.08 -2.82 15.75
C PHE A 54 0.87 -3.60 16.67
N THR A 55 1.01 -4.90 16.41
CA THR A 55 1.81 -5.80 17.22
C THR A 55 2.90 -6.42 16.36
N ASN A 56 4.17 -6.27 16.76
CA ASN A 56 5.27 -6.98 16.11
C ASN A 56 5.13 -8.47 16.36
N TRP A 57 5.06 -9.26 15.29
CA TRP A 57 4.90 -10.72 15.36
C TRP A 57 6.06 -11.46 14.72
N GLY A 58 6.66 -10.90 13.67
CA GLY A 58 7.82 -11.47 13.00
C GLY A 58 8.94 -10.45 12.76
N SER A 59 10.00 -10.90 12.09
CA SER A 59 11.17 -10.07 11.77
C SER A 59 10.89 -9.02 10.70
N ASN A 60 9.90 -9.26 9.83
CA ASN A 60 9.57 -8.40 8.69
C ASN A 60 8.06 -8.09 8.57
N PHE A 61 7.27 -8.43 9.59
CA PHE A 61 5.84 -8.14 9.59
C PHE A 61 5.28 -7.83 10.98
N MET A 62 4.21 -7.07 10.97
CA MET A 62 3.37 -6.76 12.13
C MET A 62 1.93 -7.17 11.85
N LEU A 63 1.19 -7.45 12.92
CA LEU A 63 -0.24 -7.69 12.88
C LEU A 63 -0.97 -6.42 13.31
N LEU A 64 -2.00 -6.05 12.57
CA LEU A 64 -3.04 -5.14 12.98
C LEU A 64 -4.19 -5.98 13.54
N VAL A 65 -4.40 -5.89 14.84
CA VAL A 65 -5.39 -6.72 15.55
C VAL A 65 -6.50 -5.85 16.13
N PRO A 66 -7.77 -6.27 16.03
CA PRO A 66 -8.85 -5.63 16.77
C PRO A 66 -8.66 -5.83 18.28
N PRO A 67 -9.30 -5.01 19.12
CA PRO A 67 -9.27 -5.20 20.57
C PRO A 67 -10.03 -6.47 20.96
N SER A 68 -9.70 -7.07 22.10
CA SER A 68 -10.31 -8.33 22.57
C SER A 68 -11.82 -8.26 22.87
N ASN A 69 -12.37 -7.04 22.96
CA ASN A 69 -13.79 -6.79 23.15
C ASN A 69 -14.54 -6.50 21.83
N ALA A 70 -13.85 -6.46 20.70
CA ALA A 70 -14.49 -6.44 19.39
C ALA A 70 -15.20 -7.77 19.14
N SER A 71 -16.16 -7.77 18.19
CA SER A 71 -16.75 -9.02 17.73
C SER A 71 -15.66 -9.98 17.27
N GLU A 72 -15.79 -11.27 17.58
CA GLU A 72 -14.87 -12.32 17.09
C GLU A 72 -14.77 -12.33 15.54
N MET A 73 -15.69 -11.67 14.85
CA MET A 73 -15.72 -11.53 13.39
C MET A 73 -14.82 -10.43 12.83
N GLU A 74 -14.25 -9.52 13.65
CA GLU A 74 -13.38 -8.47 13.11
C GLU A 74 -12.04 -9.06 12.64
N PRO A 75 -11.67 -8.89 11.35
CA PRO A 75 -10.48 -9.51 10.82
C PRO A 75 -9.21 -8.84 11.34
N SER A 76 -8.16 -9.65 11.48
CA SER A 76 -6.79 -9.16 11.67
C SER A 76 -6.09 -9.00 10.33
N TYR A 77 -5.08 -8.13 10.28
CA TYR A 77 -4.30 -7.90 9.07
C TYR A 77 -2.82 -8.07 9.32
N LYS A 78 -2.14 -8.76 8.42
CA LYS A 78 -0.69 -8.89 8.38
C LYS A 78 -0.12 -7.84 7.44
N ILE A 79 0.78 -7.03 7.97
CA ILE A 79 1.46 -5.96 7.24
C ILE A 79 2.94 -6.33 7.18
N SER A 80 3.42 -6.70 6.00
CA SER A 80 4.82 -7.05 5.78
C SER A 80 5.55 -5.99 4.98
N VAL A 81 6.85 -5.84 5.25
CA VAL A 81 7.72 -4.89 4.55
C VAL A 81 8.96 -5.61 4.04
N SER A 82 9.31 -5.36 2.79
CA SER A 82 10.56 -5.85 2.17
C SER A 82 11.25 -4.77 1.34
N LEU A 83 12.53 -4.98 1.05
CA LEU A 83 13.31 -4.14 0.14
C LEU A 83 13.36 -4.80 -1.23
N ASN A 84 13.07 -4.03 -2.27
CA ASN A 84 13.34 -4.44 -3.65
C ASN A 84 14.69 -3.87 -4.09
N LEU A 85 15.62 -4.78 -4.39
CA LEU A 85 17.01 -4.48 -4.75
C LEU A 85 17.31 -4.82 -6.22
N ASN A 86 16.28 -4.85 -7.08
CA ASN A 86 16.48 -5.08 -8.52
C ASN A 86 17.46 -4.03 -9.09
N PRO A 87 18.60 -4.44 -9.69
CA PRO A 87 19.65 -3.52 -10.13
C PRO A 87 19.23 -2.61 -11.30
N PHE A 88 18.11 -2.90 -11.95
CA PHE A 88 17.55 -2.08 -13.04
C PHE A 88 16.51 -1.07 -12.56
N LEU A 89 16.21 -1.03 -11.26
CA LEU A 89 15.22 -0.14 -10.67
C LEU A 89 15.81 0.60 -9.46
N PRO A 90 15.28 1.79 -9.11
CA PRO A 90 15.64 2.42 -7.86
C PRO A 90 15.27 1.52 -6.67
N ILE A 91 16.12 1.48 -5.64
CA ILE A 91 15.82 0.80 -4.38
C ILE A 91 14.48 1.29 -3.85
N SER A 92 13.60 0.37 -3.47
CA SER A 92 12.26 0.67 -3.00
C SER A 92 11.85 -0.20 -1.82
N PHE A 93 10.92 0.32 -1.02
CA PHE A 93 10.19 -0.48 -0.04
C PHE A 93 8.92 -1.00 -0.67
N VAL A 94 8.67 -2.29 -0.49
CA VAL A 94 7.41 -2.95 -0.81
C VAL A 94 6.69 -3.23 0.50
N THR A 95 5.49 -2.66 0.66
CA THR A 95 4.60 -2.91 1.80
C THR A 95 3.40 -3.69 1.32
N LYS A 96 3.18 -4.88 1.87
CA LYS A 96 2.09 -5.79 1.49
C LYS A 96 1.15 -5.97 2.68
N VAL A 97 -0.14 -5.91 2.41
CA VAL A 97 -1.22 -6.12 3.38
C VAL A 97 -2.01 -7.35 2.98
N GLU A 98 -2.15 -8.26 3.93
CA GLU A 98 -2.92 -9.50 3.80
C GLU A 98 -3.89 -9.57 4.98
N MET A 99 -5.13 -9.96 4.74
CA MET A 99 -6.13 -10.24 5.77
C MET A 99 -5.89 -11.65 6.30
N VAL A 100 -5.75 -11.76 7.62
CA VAL A 100 -5.59 -13.05 8.31
C VAL A 100 -6.98 -13.60 8.60
N LEU A 101 -7.30 -14.74 8.00
CA LEU A 101 -8.54 -15.46 8.26
C LEU A 101 -8.33 -16.49 9.38
N THR A 102 -9.40 -16.85 10.07
CA THR A 102 -9.38 -17.87 11.13
C THR A 102 -9.06 -19.27 10.56
N GLU A 103 -8.66 -20.18 11.45
CA GLU A 103 -7.98 -21.47 11.21
C GLU A 103 -8.54 -22.40 10.09
N ASP A 104 -9.77 -22.20 9.63
CA ASP A 104 -10.40 -23.01 8.58
C ASP A 104 -10.05 -22.58 7.14
N GLU A 105 -9.49 -21.38 6.92
CA GLU A 105 -9.02 -20.92 5.61
C GLU A 105 -7.49 -20.83 5.61
N SER A 106 -6.84 -21.74 4.86
CA SER A 106 -5.40 -22.01 4.95
C SER A 106 -4.48 -20.94 4.35
N GLU A 107 -5.02 -19.83 3.82
CA GLU A 107 -4.23 -18.79 3.16
C GLU A 107 -4.70 -17.38 3.53
N ASP A 108 -3.74 -16.51 3.87
CA ASP A 108 -3.97 -15.08 4.07
C ASP A 108 -4.57 -14.47 2.78
N VAL A 109 -5.63 -13.66 2.89
CA VAL A 109 -6.28 -13.05 1.73
C VAL A 109 -5.57 -11.75 1.35
N PHE A 110 -5.08 -11.66 0.12
CA PHE A 110 -4.44 -10.46 -0.39
C PHE A 110 -5.40 -9.25 -0.38
N VAL A 111 -4.99 -8.16 0.28
CA VAL A 111 -5.72 -6.88 0.31
C VAL A 111 -5.11 -5.90 -0.67
N GLY A 112 -3.78 -5.74 -0.59
CA GLY A 112 -3.07 -4.81 -1.45
C GLY A 112 -1.57 -4.79 -1.18
N GLU A 113 -0.86 -4.20 -2.12
CA GLU A 113 0.59 -3.98 -2.04
C GLU A 113 0.92 -2.61 -2.61
N PHE A 114 1.88 -1.93 -2.01
CA PHE A 114 2.46 -0.74 -2.64
C PHE A 114 3.97 -0.73 -2.56
N GLU A 115 4.59 -0.26 -3.63
CA GLU A 115 6.03 -0.07 -3.79
C GLU A 115 6.31 1.43 -3.85
N VAL A 116 7.23 1.94 -3.01
CA VAL A 116 7.71 3.33 -3.09
C VAL A 116 9.23 3.34 -3.11
N SER A 117 9.81 3.95 -4.15
CA SER A 117 11.26 4.14 -4.24
C SER A 117 11.76 5.12 -3.19
N LEU A 118 13.00 4.92 -2.72
CA LEU A 118 13.62 5.79 -1.71
C LEU A 118 13.73 7.24 -2.19
N ASN A 119 14.00 7.45 -3.49
CA ASN A 119 14.03 8.77 -4.11
C ASN A 119 12.65 9.28 -4.54
N GLN A 120 11.57 8.54 -4.21
CA GLN A 120 10.17 8.83 -4.52
C GLN A 120 9.81 9.02 -6.01
N THR A 121 10.74 8.76 -6.94
CA THR A 121 10.52 8.87 -8.39
C THR A 121 9.53 7.83 -8.92
N ARG A 122 9.39 6.69 -8.23
CA ARG A 122 8.54 5.58 -8.62
C ARG A 122 7.67 5.14 -7.44
N GLY A 123 6.36 5.08 -7.69
CA GLY A 123 5.38 4.57 -6.75
C GLY A 123 4.33 3.76 -7.49
N VAL A 124 4.06 2.53 -7.03
CA VAL A 124 3.05 1.64 -7.60
C VAL A 124 2.16 1.14 -6.47
N LEU A 125 0.85 1.09 -6.70
CA LEU A 125 -0.14 0.48 -5.83
C LEU A 125 -0.84 -0.62 -6.60
N THR A 126 -0.98 -1.78 -5.99
CA THR A 126 -1.79 -2.89 -6.48
C THR A 126 -2.86 -3.18 -5.44
N MET A 127 -4.11 -2.86 -5.78
CA MET A 127 -5.29 -3.34 -5.05
C MET A 127 -6.18 -4.06 -6.07
N ILE A 128 -6.67 -5.26 -5.75
CA ILE A 128 -7.59 -6.07 -6.57
C ILE A 128 -6.94 -6.76 -7.78
N ARG A 129 -6.65 -6.04 -8.86
CA ARG A 129 -6.43 -6.65 -10.19
C ARG A 129 -5.30 -6.04 -11.03
N ALA A 130 -4.97 -4.76 -10.85
CA ALA A 130 -3.98 -4.11 -11.70
C ALA A 130 -3.10 -3.13 -10.92
N PRO A 131 -1.78 -3.12 -11.21
CA PRO A 131 -0.88 -2.11 -10.67
C PRO A 131 -1.23 -0.75 -11.27
N THR A 132 -1.35 0.25 -10.41
CA THR A 132 -1.61 1.65 -10.76
C THR A 132 -0.49 2.53 -10.21
N ARG A 133 -0.13 3.60 -10.92
CA ARG A 133 0.83 4.58 -10.40
C ARG A 133 0.28 5.24 -9.16
N LEU A 134 1.09 5.35 -8.12
CA LEU A 134 0.68 5.96 -6.85
C LEU A 134 0.26 7.43 -7.03
N SER A 135 0.87 8.16 -7.96
CA SER A 135 0.51 9.53 -8.32
C SER A 135 -0.91 9.69 -8.89
N ASN A 136 -1.49 8.61 -9.42
CA ASN A 136 -2.86 8.62 -9.95
C ASN A 136 -3.89 8.37 -8.84
N VAL A 137 -3.44 7.84 -7.71
CA VAL A 137 -4.31 7.40 -6.61
C VAL A 137 -4.21 8.34 -5.42
N LEU A 138 -3.01 8.87 -5.14
CA LEU A 138 -2.75 9.79 -4.04
C LEU A 138 -2.25 11.13 -4.59
N SER A 139 -2.96 12.19 -4.26
CA SER A 139 -2.59 13.57 -4.60
C SER A 139 -2.58 14.47 -3.38
N SER A 140 -1.75 15.51 -3.39
CA SER A 140 -1.75 16.53 -2.34
C SER A 140 -2.89 17.51 -2.59
N VAL A 141 -3.64 17.84 -1.54
CA VAL A 141 -4.68 18.86 -1.58
C VAL A 141 -4.05 20.22 -1.27
N ASP A 142 -4.30 21.22 -2.12
CA ASP A 142 -3.76 22.58 -2.00
C ASP A 142 -2.23 22.65 -1.90
N ALA A 143 -1.52 21.70 -2.49
CA ALA A 143 -0.06 21.53 -2.38
C ALA A 143 0.46 21.42 -0.93
N SER A 144 -0.41 21.05 0.02
CA SER A 144 -0.07 20.82 1.42
C SER A 144 0.72 19.52 1.60
N ARG A 145 1.76 19.56 2.45
CA ARG A 145 2.57 18.39 2.83
C ARG A 145 1.86 17.44 3.79
N GLY A 146 0.70 17.81 4.31
CA GLY A 146 -0.06 17.03 5.29
C GLY A 146 -1.54 16.90 4.94
N HIS A 147 -1.95 17.17 3.70
CA HIS A 147 -3.34 17.04 3.29
C HIS A 147 -3.39 16.28 1.97
N TRP A 148 -4.08 15.15 1.96
CA TRP A 148 -4.02 14.19 0.86
C TRP A 148 -5.41 13.76 0.42
N LEU A 149 -5.56 13.55 -0.88
CA LEU A 149 -6.72 12.98 -1.53
C LEU A 149 -6.36 11.60 -2.07
N TRP A 150 -7.06 10.58 -1.59
CA TRP A 150 -7.02 9.22 -2.10
C TRP A 150 -8.20 8.99 -3.03
N THR A 151 -7.96 8.47 -4.22
CA THR A 151 -9.00 8.09 -5.18
C THR A 151 -8.63 6.78 -5.84
N HIS A 152 -9.37 5.71 -5.52
CA HIS A 152 -9.16 4.40 -6.11
C HIS A 152 -10.50 3.72 -6.35
N GLY A 153 -10.79 3.39 -7.61
CA GLY A 153 -12.11 2.88 -8.00
C GLY A 153 -13.21 3.90 -7.70
N ASN A 154 -14.24 3.47 -6.97
CA ASN A 154 -15.35 4.32 -6.51
C ASN A 154 -15.13 4.92 -5.11
N VAL A 155 -13.97 4.68 -4.49
CA VAL A 155 -13.69 5.14 -3.13
C VAL A 155 -12.81 6.39 -3.16
N GLN A 156 -13.29 7.44 -2.52
CA GLN A 156 -12.58 8.71 -2.34
C GLN A 156 -12.46 9.04 -0.86
N LEU A 157 -11.23 9.20 -0.38
CA LEU A 157 -10.91 9.51 1.01
C LEU A 157 -10.04 10.76 1.06
N ARG A 158 -10.23 11.57 2.10
CA ARG A 158 -9.40 12.75 2.38
C ARG A 158 -8.70 12.59 3.71
N TRP A 159 -7.38 12.68 3.70
CA TRP A 159 -6.54 12.59 4.90
C TRP A 159 -5.99 13.96 5.27
N ASP A 160 -6.39 14.48 6.43
CA ASP A 160 -5.83 15.70 7.01
C ASP A 160 -4.91 15.34 8.19
N CYS A 161 -3.61 15.50 7.98
CA CYS A 161 -2.51 15.23 8.91
C CYS A 161 -1.78 16.52 9.32
N ARG A 162 -2.42 17.69 9.14
CA ARG A 162 -1.79 18.99 9.47
C ARG A 162 -1.74 19.25 10.97
N THR A 163 -2.66 18.66 11.72
CA THR A 163 -2.69 18.76 13.19
C THR A 163 -1.52 18.00 13.81
N ARG A 164 -0.88 18.61 14.81
CA ARG A 164 0.23 18.03 15.56
C ARG A 164 -0.17 17.85 17.02
N LEU A 165 0.19 16.72 17.61
CA LEU A 165 0.07 16.48 19.04
C LEU A 165 1.22 17.18 19.79
N GLU A 166 1.13 17.20 21.13
CA GLU A 166 2.12 17.85 21.99
C GLU A 166 3.54 17.27 21.82
N ASP A 167 3.63 15.99 21.46
CA ASP A 167 4.88 15.28 21.16
C ASP A 167 5.41 15.51 19.73
N GLY A 168 4.73 16.33 18.93
CA GLY A 168 5.07 16.64 17.54
C GLY A 168 4.63 15.59 16.51
N SER A 169 4.05 14.47 16.94
CA SER A 169 3.47 13.48 16.03
C SER A 169 2.28 14.07 15.25
N PRO A 170 2.10 13.72 13.97
CA PRO A 170 0.92 14.14 13.22
C PRO A 170 -0.31 13.36 13.67
N MET A 171 -1.43 14.06 13.89
CA MET A 171 -2.74 13.42 14.00
C MET A 171 -3.39 13.44 12.62
N CYS A 172 -3.50 12.27 12.00
CA CYS A 172 -4.13 12.10 10.70
C CYS A 172 -5.61 11.74 10.87
N ILE A 173 -6.49 12.52 10.25
CA ILE A 173 -7.94 12.27 10.25
C ILE A 173 -8.39 11.94 8.83
N CYS A 174 -9.07 10.81 8.67
CA CYS A 174 -9.66 10.36 7.41
C CYS A 174 -11.13 10.77 7.34
N TYR A 175 -11.51 11.36 6.21
CA TYR A 175 -12.88 11.72 5.89
C TYR A 175 -13.32 11.03 4.60
N GLY A 176 -14.58 10.61 4.54
CA GLY A 176 -15.24 10.30 3.28
C GLY A 176 -15.44 11.58 2.47
N LEU A 177 -15.43 11.50 1.14
CA LEU A 177 -15.76 12.65 0.27
C LEU A 177 -17.19 12.61 -0.27
N ASP A 178 -18.02 11.73 0.27
CA ASP A 178 -19.45 11.71 0.02
C ASP A 178 -20.18 12.86 0.75
N ARG A 179 -21.52 12.84 0.69
CA ARG A 179 -22.40 14.00 0.94
C ARG A 179 -22.30 14.61 2.35
N LEU A 180 -21.60 14.00 3.31
CA LEU A 180 -21.51 14.49 4.68
C LEU A 180 -20.08 14.71 5.19
N SER A 181 -19.04 14.40 4.40
CA SER A 181 -17.64 14.47 4.87
C SER A 181 -17.44 13.81 6.23
N SER A 182 -18.07 12.64 6.44
CA SER A 182 -18.04 11.94 7.73
C SER A 182 -16.61 11.53 8.07
N GLN A 183 -16.27 11.61 9.35
CA GLN A 183 -15.00 11.12 9.86
C GLN A 183 -15.04 9.59 9.88
N LEU A 184 -14.14 8.97 9.12
CA LEU A 184 -14.10 7.51 8.93
C LEU A 184 -13.03 6.85 9.80
N ALA A 185 -11.90 7.53 10.03
CA ALA A 185 -10.82 6.99 10.83
C ALA A 185 -9.89 8.09 11.38
N THR A 186 -9.09 7.73 12.38
CA THR A 186 -7.94 8.51 12.85
C THR A 186 -6.72 7.62 12.95
N PHE A 187 -5.56 8.19 12.65
CA PHE A 187 -4.28 7.55 12.78
C PHE A 187 -3.28 8.49 13.46
N VAL A 188 -2.60 7.97 14.48
CA VAL A 188 -1.50 8.65 15.15
C VAL A 188 -0.29 7.72 15.09
N PRO A 189 0.75 8.05 14.30
CA PRO A 189 1.96 7.25 14.26
C PRO A 189 2.82 7.50 15.52
N PRO A 190 3.79 6.61 15.79
CA PRO A 190 4.76 6.85 16.85
C PRO A 190 5.55 8.16 16.58
N PRO A 191 5.92 8.92 17.62
CA PRO A 191 6.73 10.12 17.47
C PRO A 191 8.09 9.73 16.88
N MET A 192 8.44 10.30 15.72
CA MET A 192 9.63 9.92 14.97
C MET A 192 10.95 10.23 15.69
N LEU A 193 10.94 11.21 16.59
CA LEU A 193 12.12 11.67 17.33
C LEU A 193 12.15 11.19 18.79
N ALA A 194 11.18 10.37 19.20
CA ALA A 194 11.19 9.81 20.54
C ALA A 194 12.28 8.75 20.70
N SER A 195 12.82 8.64 21.91
CA SER A 195 13.73 7.55 22.25
C SER A 195 12.94 6.24 22.43
N PRO A 196 13.48 5.08 22.03
CA PRO A 196 12.86 3.79 22.30
C PRO A 196 12.65 3.54 23.81
N PRO A 197 11.59 2.80 24.20
CA PRO A 197 10.58 2.22 23.35
C PRO A 197 9.60 3.29 22.81
N LEU A 198 9.34 3.25 21.51
CA LEU A 198 8.36 4.14 20.90
C LEU A 198 6.95 3.72 21.34
N PRO A 199 6.03 4.66 21.61
CA PRO A 199 4.63 4.31 21.83
C PRO A 199 4.06 3.64 20.57
N ALA A 200 3.09 2.75 20.76
CA ALA A 200 2.42 2.08 19.66
C ALA A 200 1.65 3.11 18.81
N ALA A 201 1.57 2.85 17.49
CA ALA A 201 0.69 3.61 16.63
C ALA A 201 -0.77 3.37 17.04
N VAL A 202 -1.60 4.41 17.01
CA VAL A 202 -3.02 4.32 17.33
C VAL A 202 -3.81 4.45 16.03
N PHE A 203 -4.54 3.40 15.66
CA PHE A 203 -5.44 3.42 14.50
C PHE A 203 -6.85 3.14 14.95
N THR A 204 -7.73 4.13 14.79
CA THR A 204 -9.14 4.03 15.18
C THR A 204 -10.01 4.19 13.95
N VAL A 205 -10.94 3.26 13.75
CA VAL A 205 -11.91 3.31 12.67
C VAL A 205 -13.29 3.55 13.27
N PHE A 206 -14.02 4.52 12.73
CA PHE A 206 -15.38 4.86 13.14
C PHE A 206 -16.37 3.90 12.48
N PRO A 207 -17.61 3.77 12.99
CA PRO A 207 -18.63 2.89 12.42
C PRO A 207 -18.71 2.92 10.89
N ASP A 208 -18.81 4.11 10.31
CA ASP A 208 -18.95 4.30 8.86
C ASP A 208 -17.66 4.01 8.08
N GLY A 209 -16.50 4.05 8.75
CA GLY A 209 -15.22 3.71 8.14
C GLY A 209 -15.04 2.22 7.87
N HIS A 210 -15.78 1.35 8.55
CA HIS A 210 -15.62 -0.11 8.41
C HIS A 210 -16.04 -0.61 7.03
N GLU A 211 -16.98 0.07 6.37
CA GLU A 211 -17.34 -0.21 4.97
C GLU A 211 -16.16 0.00 4.01
N PHE A 212 -15.24 0.91 4.34
CA PHE A 212 -14.09 1.28 3.52
C PHE A 212 -12.76 0.83 4.14
N PHE A 213 -12.79 -0.10 5.10
CA PHE A 213 -11.66 -0.40 5.98
C PHE A 213 -10.35 -0.65 5.23
N GLU A 214 -10.38 -1.53 4.23
CA GLU A 214 -9.20 -1.90 3.44
C GLU A 214 -8.61 -0.69 2.68
N HIS A 215 -9.45 0.20 2.16
CA HIS A 215 -8.98 1.45 1.56
C HIS A 215 -8.41 2.41 2.59
N ILE A 216 -9.03 2.52 3.76
CA ILE A 216 -8.52 3.35 4.85
C ILE A 216 -7.15 2.83 5.30
N LEU A 217 -7.01 1.53 5.52
CA LEU A 217 -5.76 0.90 5.93
C LEU A 217 -4.66 1.11 4.87
N MET A 218 -4.95 0.81 3.61
CA MET A 218 -3.97 0.99 2.52
C MET A 218 -3.57 2.45 2.34
N SER A 219 -4.55 3.36 2.30
CA SER A 219 -4.28 4.79 2.13
C SER A 219 -3.52 5.38 3.31
N MET A 220 -3.83 4.98 4.54
CA MET A 220 -3.11 5.38 5.75
C MET A 220 -1.63 4.99 5.69
N LEU A 221 -1.33 3.73 5.34
CA LEU A 221 0.05 3.25 5.24
C LEU A 221 0.84 3.99 4.15
N VAL A 222 0.21 4.27 3.01
CA VAL A 222 0.81 5.05 1.93
C VAL A 222 1.08 6.50 2.38
N VAL A 223 0.09 7.16 2.99
CA VAL A 223 0.22 8.53 3.51
C VAL A 223 1.35 8.61 4.52
N GLN A 224 1.40 7.67 5.47
CA GLN A 224 2.45 7.60 6.47
C GLN A 224 3.82 7.43 5.81
N ARG A 225 3.97 6.50 4.85
CA ARG A 225 5.22 6.29 4.11
C ARG A 225 5.66 7.58 3.41
N LYS A 226 4.75 8.24 2.71
CA LYS A 226 5.02 9.51 2.01
C LYS A 226 5.45 10.61 2.98
N MET A 227 4.77 10.77 4.10
CA MET A 227 5.14 11.75 5.12
C MET A 227 6.53 11.48 5.71
N THR A 228 6.86 10.22 6.04
CA THR A 228 8.18 9.88 6.59
C THR A 228 9.34 10.09 5.62
N MET A 229 9.08 10.06 4.31
CA MET A 229 10.10 10.27 3.28
C MET A 229 10.22 11.73 2.81
N LEU A 230 9.29 12.61 3.21
CA LEU A 230 9.32 14.05 2.90
C LEU A 230 10.02 14.90 3.98
N LEU A 231 10.45 14.26 5.06
CA LEU A 231 11.29 14.81 6.12
C LEU A 231 12.77 14.64 5.73
#